data_AF-A0A7L4WE98-F1
#
_entry.id   AF-A0A7L4WE98-F1
#
_cell.length_a   1.000
_cell.length_b   1.000
_cell.length_c   1.000
_cell.angle_alpha   90.00
_cell.angle_beta   90.00
_cell.angle_gamma   90.00
#
_symmetry.space_group_name_H-M   'P 1'
#
loop_
_entity.id
_entity.type
_entity.pdbx_description
1 polymer ?
#
loop_
_entity_poly.entity_id
_entity_poly.type
_entity_poly.pdbx_seq_one_letter_code
_entity_poly.pdbx_strand_id
1 'polypeptide(L)'
;MTFFIPIIEAIGAWLLFAAPLLQATTELHEEVAGWEAIKQGFQMSKKINIKQVSLWWWLLPPVKIFLERRKISKIKQAYADITLSDETHKTLRRFSLKANGWIGVTLGGWLVAISTSWELVETFELGIKTWGFLLLLLTYTSILFTIKLITKSSHQSYTA
;
A
#
# COMPACT_ATOMS: atom_id res chain seq x y z
N MET A 1 -34.73 -11.00 -7.18
CA MET A 1 -34.09 -9.84 -6.50
C MET A 1 -33.25 -10.25 -5.28
N THR A 2 -33.48 -11.42 -4.67
CA THR A 2 -32.79 -11.91 -3.46
C THR A 2 -31.28 -12.12 -3.61
N PHE A 3 -30.79 -12.55 -4.78
CA PHE A 3 -29.37 -12.81 -5.02
C PHE A 3 -28.55 -11.57 -5.43
N PHE A 4 -29.20 -10.44 -5.71
CA PHE A 4 -28.54 -9.26 -6.25
C PHE A 4 -27.83 -8.42 -5.18
N ILE A 5 -28.46 -8.30 -4.00
CA ILE A 5 -27.93 -7.51 -2.89
C ILE A 5 -26.58 -8.05 -2.38
N PRO A 6 -26.43 -9.37 -2.11
CA PRO A 6 -25.14 -9.91 -1.66
C PRO A 6 -24.01 -9.72 -2.68
N ILE A 7 -24.33 -9.72 -3.98
CA ILE A 7 -23.36 -9.46 -5.04
C ILE A 7 -22.86 -8.01 -4.97
N ILE A 8 -23.79 -7.04 -4.88
CA ILE A 8 -23.43 -5.61 -4.76
C ILE A 8 -22.61 -5.37 -3.49
N GLU A 9 -23.03 -5.97 -2.37
CA GLU A 9 -22.36 -5.83 -1.09
C GLU A 9 -20.93 -6.38 -1.13
N ALA A 10 -20.73 -7.56 -1.71
CA ALA A 10 -19.40 -8.11 -1.96
C ALA A 10 -18.56 -7.20 -2.85
N ILE A 11 -19.12 -6.70 -3.96
CA ILE A 11 -18.41 -5.74 -4.85
C ILE A 11 -18.00 -4.48 -4.08
N GLY A 12 -18.92 -3.90 -3.31
CA GLY A 12 -18.65 -2.70 -2.50
C GLY A 12 -17.56 -2.94 -1.47
N ALA A 13 -17.59 -4.08 -0.78
CA ALA A 13 -16.57 -4.46 0.19
C ALA A 13 -15.18 -4.62 -0.44
N TRP A 14 -15.11 -5.27 -1.61
CA TRP A 14 -13.85 -5.41 -2.34
C TRP A 14 -13.32 -4.08 -2.88
N LEU A 15 -14.18 -3.13 -3.25
CA LEU A 15 -13.78 -1.76 -3.60
C LEU A 15 -13.23 -0.98 -2.38
N LEU A 16 -13.86 -1.16 -1.21
CA LEU A 16 -13.38 -0.59 0.07
C LEU A 16 -12.03 -1.18 0.50
N PHE A 17 -11.65 -2.35 0.00
CA PHE A 17 -10.29 -2.87 0.15
C PHE A 17 -9.34 -2.32 -0.92
N ALA A 18 -9.68 -2.48 -2.20
CA ALA A 18 -8.76 -2.26 -3.30
C ALA A 18 -8.38 -0.78 -3.51
N ALA A 19 -9.34 0.15 -3.40
CA ALA A 19 -9.06 1.56 -3.66
C ALA A 19 -8.20 2.19 -2.54
N PRO A 20 -8.52 1.97 -1.25
CA PRO A 20 -7.65 2.37 -0.15
C PRO A 20 -6.27 1.71 -0.19
N LEU A 21 -6.16 0.46 -0.66
CA LEU A 21 -4.86 -0.21 -0.82
C LEU A 21 -3.98 0.54 -1.82
N LEU A 22 -4.54 0.94 -2.97
CA LEU A 22 -3.83 1.74 -3.95
C LEU A 22 -3.38 3.07 -3.34
N GLN A 23 -4.27 3.79 -2.65
CA GLN A 23 -3.96 5.08 -2.05
C GLN A 23 -2.92 4.98 -0.93
N ALA A 24 -3.02 3.97 -0.06
CA ALA A 24 -2.03 3.69 0.97
C ALA A 24 -0.64 3.46 0.34
N THR A 25 -0.61 2.76 -0.78
CA THR A 25 0.63 2.40 -1.45
C THR A 25 1.26 3.60 -2.15
N THR A 26 0.48 4.42 -2.85
CA THR A 26 0.99 5.61 -3.53
C THR A 26 1.50 6.64 -2.53
N GLU A 27 0.76 6.92 -1.46
CA GLU A 27 1.18 7.89 -0.43
C GLU A 27 2.44 7.40 0.32
N LEU A 28 2.56 6.08 0.58
CA LEU A 28 3.79 5.50 1.14
C LEU A 28 4.96 5.61 0.14
N HIS A 29 4.71 5.40 -1.16
CA HIS A 29 5.73 5.53 -2.18
C HIS A 29 6.27 6.96 -2.28
N GLU A 30 5.39 7.96 -2.22
CA GLU A 30 5.76 9.38 -2.17
C GLU A 30 6.58 9.71 -0.91
N GLU A 31 6.20 9.18 0.26
CA GLU A 31 7.00 9.33 1.48
C GLU A 31 8.42 8.77 1.28
N VAL A 32 8.54 7.54 0.77
CA VAL A 32 9.82 6.87 0.52
C VAL A 32 10.66 7.62 -0.51
N ALA A 33 10.05 8.09 -1.60
CA ALA A 33 10.72 8.85 -2.64
C ALA A 33 11.29 10.17 -2.10
N GLY A 34 10.53 10.88 -1.28
CA GLY A 34 11.00 12.11 -0.63
C GLY A 34 12.20 11.87 0.31
N TRP A 35 12.19 10.79 1.09
CA TRP A 35 13.34 10.43 1.92
C TRP A 35 14.56 9.98 1.11
N GLU A 36 14.36 9.30 -0.02
CA GLU A 36 15.45 8.95 -0.93
C GLU A 36 16.04 10.18 -1.64
N ALA A 37 15.22 11.17 -2.00
CA ALA A 37 15.70 12.43 -2.56
C ALA A 37 16.59 13.19 -1.57
N ILE A 38 16.20 13.24 -0.29
CA ILE A 38 17.04 13.79 0.79
C ILE A 38 18.38 13.04 0.86
N LYS A 39 18.34 11.70 0.93
CA LYS A 39 19.56 10.88 0.97
C LYS A 39 20.47 11.17 -0.23
N GLN A 40 19.93 11.26 -1.44
CA GLN A 40 20.71 11.55 -2.65
C GLN A 40 21.31 12.96 -2.64
N GLY A 41 20.54 13.97 -2.22
CA GLY A 41 21.02 15.36 -2.12
C GLY A 41 22.16 15.53 -1.11
N PHE A 42 22.15 14.75 -0.02
CA PHE A 42 23.16 14.83 1.05
C PHE A 42 24.21 13.70 1.01
N GLN A 43 24.16 12.82 0.01
CA GLN A 43 25.11 11.71 -0.16
C GLN A 43 26.56 12.17 -0.34
N MET A 44 26.80 13.46 -0.61
CA MET A 44 28.12 14.06 -0.67
C MET A 44 28.88 14.03 0.68
N SER A 45 28.22 13.86 1.84
CA SER A 45 28.90 13.91 3.15
C SER A 45 29.13 12.56 3.86
N LYS A 46 28.30 11.53 3.62
CA LYS A 46 28.40 10.22 4.30
C LYS A 46 27.81 9.10 3.44
N LYS A 47 28.65 8.18 2.94
CA LYS A 47 28.20 7.07 2.08
C LYS A 47 27.62 5.93 2.93
N ILE A 48 26.33 6.00 3.25
CA ILE A 48 25.62 4.92 3.95
C ILE A 48 24.89 4.04 2.93
N ASN A 49 25.23 2.75 2.89
CA ASN A 49 24.61 1.78 1.99
C ASN A 49 23.24 1.32 2.51
N ILE A 50 22.20 2.08 2.17
CA ILE A 50 20.80 1.70 2.40
C ILE A 50 20.23 1.13 1.10
N LYS A 51 19.99 -0.19 1.08
CA LYS A 51 19.47 -0.95 -0.07
C LYS A 51 18.01 -0.60 -0.38
N GLN A 52 17.64 -0.72 -1.66
CA GLN A 52 16.24 -0.64 -2.09
C GLN A 52 15.44 -1.85 -1.60
N VAL A 53 14.18 -1.62 -1.23
CA VAL A 53 13.25 -2.69 -0.87
C VAL A 53 12.56 -3.15 -2.15
N SER A 54 12.67 -4.44 -2.46
CA SER A 54 12.02 -5.04 -3.63
C SER A 54 10.51 -4.74 -3.69
N LEU A 55 9.97 -4.55 -4.89
CA LEU A 55 8.53 -4.39 -5.12
C LEU A 55 7.76 -5.68 -4.83
N TRP A 56 8.38 -6.85 -5.01
CA TRP A 56 7.74 -8.15 -4.80
C TRP A 56 7.25 -8.39 -3.36
N TRP A 57 7.80 -7.65 -2.40
CA TRP A 57 7.28 -7.67 -1.02
C TRP A 57 5.83 -7.18 -0.92
N TRP A 58 5.28 -6.52 -1.95
CA TRP A 58 3.85 -6.17 -2.00
C TRP A 58 2.91 -7.38 -2.06
N LEU A 59 3.40 -8.58 -2.42
CA LEU A 59 2.62 -9.81 -2.24
C LEU A 59 2.22 -10.04 -0.78
N LEU A 60 2.96 -9.45 0.16
CA LEU A 60 2.63 -9.40 1.58
C LEU A 60 2.70 -7.94 2.05
N PRO A 61 1.64 -7.12 1.82
CA PRO A 61 1.65 -5.69 2.09
C PRO A 61 2.19 -5.28 3.48
N PRO A 62 1.82 -5.97 4.59
CA PRO A 62 2.38 -5.64 5.91
C PRO A 62 3.91 -5.71 5.97
N VAL A 63 4.51 -6.69 5.29
CA VAL A 63 5.97 -6.88 5.25
C VAL A 63 6.62 -5.75 4.47
N LYS A 64 6.09 -5.40 3.29
CA LYS A 64 6.60 -4.27 2.50
C LYS A 64 6.55 -2.95 3.28
N ILE A 65 5.41 -2.66 3.92
CA ILE A 65 5.22 -1.45 4.72
C ILE A 65 6.25 -1.40 5.85
N PHE A 66 6.45 -2.51 6.57
CA PHE A 66 7.45 -2.59 7.63
C PHE A 66 8.87 -2.33 7.12
N LEU A 67 9.26 -2.94 6.00
CA LEU A 67 10.58 -2.78 5.41
C LEU A 67 10.84 -1.33 4.96
N GLU A 68 9.85 -0.68 4.34
CA GLU A 68 9.95 0.72 3.93
C GLU A 68 10.03 1.67 5.13
N ARG A 69 9.24 1.45 6.17
CA ARG A 69 9.34 2.25 7.42
C ARG A 69 10.70 2.09 8.07
N ARG A 70 11.23 0.87 8.11
CA ARG A 70 12.58 0.60 8.63
C ARG A 70 13.64 1.33 7.81
N LYS A 71 13.49 1.37 6.48
CA LYS A 71 14.37 2.12 5.58
C LYS A 71 14.31 3.62 5.85
N ILE A 72 13.10 4.21 5.94
CA ILE A 72 12.90 5.62 6.29
C ILE A 72 13.56 5.95 7.63
N SER A 73 13.38 5.12 8.65
CA SER A 73 14.03 5.33 9.96
C SER A 73 15.55 5.33 9.87
N LYS A 74 16.14 4.47 9.05
CA LYS A 74 17.60 4.47 8.80
C LYS A 74 18.06 5.75 8.11
N ILE A 75 17.30 6.26 7.14
CA ILE A 75 17.60 7.54 6.48
C ILE A 75 17.52 8.68 7.51
N LYS A 76 16.45 8.75 8.30
CA LYS A 76 16.29 9.76 9.37
C LYS A 76 17.47 9.76 10.35
N GLN A 77 17.90 8.58 10.80
CA GLN A 77 19.05 8.45 11.70
C GLN A 77 20.36 8.86 11.04
N ALA A 78 20.57 8.48 9.79
CA ALA A 78 21.77 8.80 9.01
C ALA A 78 21.97 10.31 8.80
N TYR A 79 20.88 11.07 8.72
CA TYR A 79 20.87 12.50 8.41
C TYR A 79 20.23 13.31 9.54
N ALA A 80 20.30 12.84 10.79
CA ALA A 80 19.71 13.51 11.94
C ALA A 80 20.30 14.90 12.21
N ASP A 81 21.56 15.11 11.84
CA ASP A 81 22.28 16.38 11.98
C ASP A 81 21.91 17.42 10.91
N ILE A 82 21.05 17.04 9.95
CA ILE A 82 20.66 17.91 8.83
C ILE A 82 19.34 18.59 9.16
N THR A 83 19.36 19.93 9.12
CA THR A 83 18.15 20.74 9.21
C THR A 83 17.42 20.73 7.87
N LEU A 84 16.31 20.01 7.79
CA LEU A 84 15.42 20.09 6.63
C LEU A 84 14.58 21.38 6.71
N SER A 85 14.14 21.87 5.56
CA SER A 85 13.18 22.98 5.54
C SER A 85 11.84 22.56 6.18
N ASP A 86 11.16 23.53 6.80
CA ASP A 86 9.83 23.29 7.39
C ASP A 86 8.83 22.72 6.36
N GLU A 87 8.90 23.19 5.12
CA GLU A 87 8.03 22.72 4.04
C GLU A 87 8.30 21.26 3.66
N THR A 88 9.58 20.84 3.65
CA THR A 88 9.95 19.43 3.46
C THR A 88 9.41 18.57 4.60
N HIS A 89 9.59 19.01 5.85
CA HIS A 89 9.08 18.31 7.03
C HIS A 89 7.56 18.13 6.99
N LYS A 90 6.82 19.22 6.72
CA LYS A 90 5.35 19.19 6.59
C LYS A 90 4.91 18.24 5.48
N THR A 91 5.57 18.28 4.33
CA THR A 91 5.23 17.45 3.17
C THR A 91 5.41 15.96 3.48
N LEU A 92 6.56 15.56 4.02
CA LEU A 92 6.83 14.15 4.39
C LEU A 92 5.88 13.65 5.48
N ARG A 93 5.59 14.50 6.47
CA ARG A 93 4.61 14.17 7.51
C ARG A 93 3.22 13.96 6.93
N ARG A 94 2.81 14.80 5.98
CA ARG A 94 1.50 14.70 5.32
C ARG A 94 1.36 13.36 4.56
N PHE A 95 2.37 12.96 3.79
CA PHE A 95 2.36 11.65 3.13
C PHE A 95 2.26 10.50 4.14
N SER A 96 3.03 10.55 5.23
CA SER A 96 2.98 9.53 6.27
C SER A 96 1.60 9.42 6.93
N LEU A 97 0.97 10.56 7.26
CA LEU A 97 -0.37 10.60 7.85
C LEU A 97 -1.43 10.01 6.90
N LYS A 98 -1.39 10.39 5.62
CA LYS A 98 -2.31 9.85 4.61
C LYS A 98 -2.10 8.35 4.41
N ALA A 99 -0.85 7.90 4.24
CA ALA A 99 -0.53 6.49 4.10
C ALA A 99 -1.06 5.68 5.29
N ASN A 100 -0.85 6.15 6.52
CA ASN A 100 -1.39 5.50 7.73
C ASN A 100 -2.91 5.43 7.74
N GLY A 101 -3.58 6.53 7.40
CA GLY A 101 -5.04 6.57 7.32
C GLY A 101 -5.58 5.53 6.34
N TRP A 102 -5.02 5.50 5.13
CA TRP A 102 -5.45 4.56 4.10
C TRP A 102 -5.09 3.11 4.39
N ILE A 103 -3.99 2.83 5.09
CA ILE A 103 -3.67 1.48 5.59
C ILE A 103 -4.78 0.99 6.53
N GLY A 104 -5.24 1.86 7.44
CA GLY A 104 -6.33 1.53 8.35
C GLY A 104 -7.63 1.23 7.61
N VAL A 105 -8.00 2.07 6.64
CA VAL A 105 -9.21 1.85 5.82
C VAL A 105 -9.09 0.57 4.98
N THR A 106 -7.93 0.31 4.40
CA THR A 106 -7.65 -0.92 3.65
C THR A 106 -7.87 -2.16 4.50
N LEU A 107 -7.34 -2.15 5.74
CA LEU A 107 -7.51 -3.27 6.66
C LEU A 107 -8.99 -3.48 7.01
N GLY A 108 -9.72 -2.39 7.31
CA GLY A 108 -11.15 -2.44 7.56
C GLY A 108 -11.94 -3.00 6.36
N GLY A 109 -11.68 -2.47 5.16
CA GLY A 109 -12.31 -2.94 3.93
C GLY A 109 -12.03 -4.41 3.64
N TRP A 110 -10.82 -4.90 3.92
CA TRP A 110 -10.47 -6.31 3.75
C TRP A 110 -11.26 -7.22 4.71
N LEU A 111 -11.40 -6.83 5.98
CA LEU A 111 -12.19 -7.58 6.96
C LEU A 111 -13.66 -7.65 6.55
N VAL A 112 -14.22 -6.54 6.06
CA VAL A 112 -15.59 -6.52 5.52
C VAL A 112 -15.68 -7.43 4.29
N ALA A 113 -14.72 -7.36 3.36
CA ALA A 113 -14.69 -8.21 2.17
C ALA A 113 -14.61 -9.71 2.48
N ILE A 114 -13.88 -10.09 3.54
CA ILE A 114 -13.82 -11.48 4.03
C ILE A 114 -15.21 -11.95 4.46
N SER A 115 -15.92 -11.15 5.26
CA SER A 115 -17.27 -11.47 5.78
C SER A 115 -18.31 -11.52 4.66
N THR A 116 -18.39 -10.50 3.81
CA THR A 116 -19.39 -10.42 2.75
C THR A 116 -19.16 -11.47 1.65
N SER A 117 -17.90 -11.86 1.42
CA SER A 117 -17.61 -12.99 0.53
C SER A 117 -18.08 -14.33 1.11
N TRP A 118 -18.06 -14.48 2.44
CA TRP A 118 -18.60 -15.67 3.10
C TRP A 118 -20.11 -15.74 2.93
N GLU A 119 -20.79 -14.64 3.25
CA GLU A 119 -22.26 -14.52 3.09
C GLU A 119 -22.71 -14.76 1.64
N LEU A 120 -21.95 -14.25 0.66
CA LEU A 120 -22.19 -14.50 -0.75
C LEU A 120 -22.11 -16.00 -1.06
N VAL A 121 -21.02 -16.66 -0.66
CA VAL A 121 -20.80 -18.09 -0.91
C VAL A 121 -21.85 -18.97 -0.21
N GLU A 122 -22.26 -18.59 1.00
CA GLU A 122 -23.32 -19.25 1.75
C GLU A 122 -24.68 -19.11 1.05
N THR A 123 -25.00 -17.92 0.55
CA THR A 123 -26.24 -17.64 -0.21
C THR A 123 -26.37 -18.53 -1.46
N PHE A 124 -25.24 -18.89 -2.08
CA PHE A 124 -25.20 -19.76 -3.26
C PHE A 124 -24.83 -21.22 -2.93
N GLU A 125 -24.72 -21.58 -1.65
CA GLU A 125 -24.39 -22.93 -1.17
C GLU A 125 -23.07 -23.50 -1.74
N LEU A 126 -22.08 -22.65 -2.05
CA LEU A 126 -20.84 -23.06 -2.75
C LEU A 126 -19.73 -23.61 -1.83
N GLY A 127 -19.91 -23.48 -0.51
CA GLY A 127 -19.02 -24.04 0.52
C GLY A 127 -17.65 -23.38 0.70
N ILE A 128 -16.93 -23.80 1.75
CA ILE A 128 -15.68 -23.15 2.23
C ILE A 128 -14.54 -23.11 1.20
N LYS A 129 -14.45 -24.10 0.31
CA LYS A 129 -13.38 -24.14 -0.71
C LYS A 129 -13.54 -23.00 -1.71
N THR A 130 -14.77 -22.73 -2.13
CA THR A 130 -15.09 -21.66 -3.07
C THR A 130 -14.83 -20.30 -2.43
N TRP A 131 -15.22 -20.12 -1.16
CA TRP A 131 -14.89 -18.92 -0.39
C TRP A 131 -13.39 -18.67 -0.30
N GLY A 132 -12.60 -19.68 0.11
CA GLY A 132 -11.16 -19.55 0.21
C GLY A 132 -10.50 -19.22 -1.13
N PHE A 133 -10.96 -19.83 -2.22
CA PHE A 133 -10.50 -19.52 -3.58
C PHE A 133 -10.80 -18.06 -3.96
N LEU A 134 -12.05 -17.61 -3.79
CA LEU A 134 -12.46 -16.23 -4.11
C LEU A 134 -11.68 -15.20 -3.26
N LEU A 135 -11.52 -15.48 -1.96
CA LEU A 135 -10.77 -14.63 -1.04
C LEU A 135 -9.33 -14.43 -1.52
N LEU A 136 -8.62 -15.51 -1.85
CA LEU A 136 -7.25 -15.43 -2.35
C LEU A 136 -7.20 -14.75 -3.72
N LEU A 137 -8.07 -15.14 -4.65
CA LEU A 137 -8.13 -14.59 -6.00
C LEU A 137 -8.32 -13.07 -5.97
N LEU A 138 -9.32 -12.57 -5.24
CA LEU A 138 -9.66 -11.15 -5.20
C LEU A 138 -8.62 -10.33 -4.41
N THR A 139 -8.07 -10.90 -3.32
CA THR A 139 -6.97 -10.26 -2.58
C THR A 139 -5.75 -10.07 -3.47
N TYR A 140 -5.27 -11.13 -4.11
CA TYR A 140 -4.07 -11.05 -4.95
C TYR A 140 -4.32 -10.28 -6.24
N THR A 141 -5.51 -10.35 -6.83
CA THR A 141 -5.85 -9.51 -7.99
C THR A 141 -5.75 -8.02 -7.64
N SER A 142 -6.29 -7.62 -6.48
CA SER A 142 -6.21 -6.23 -6.00
C SER A 142 -4.76 -5.79 -5.76
N ILE A 143 -3.96 -6.65 -5.12
CA ILE A 143 -2.53 -6.37 -4.86
C ILE A 143 -1.75 -6.24 -6.17
N LEU A 144 -1.90 -7.20 -7.09
CA LEU A 144 -1.19 -7.21 -8.37
C LEU A 144 -1.58 -6.02 -9.25
N PHE A 145 -2.86 -5.65 -9.23
CA PHE A 145 -3.34 -4.45 -9.90
C PHE A 145 -2.67 -3.18 -9.34
N THR A 146 -2.60 -3.04 -8.01
CA THR A 146 -1.89 -1.94 -7.36
C THR A 146 -0.41 -1.90 -7.74
N ILE A 147 0.30 -3.04 -7.69
CA ILE A 147 1.71 -3.12 -8.09
C ILE A 147 1.90 -2.67 -9.55
N LYS A 148 1.03 -3.13 -10.45
CA LYS A 148 1.08 -2.78 -11.88
C LYS A 148 0.91 -1.28 -12.09
N LEU A 149 -0.04 -0.65 -11.41
CA LEU A 149 -0.29 0.79 -11.54
C LEU A 149 0.90 1.63 -11.07
N ILE A 150 1.53 1.25 -9.96
CA ILE A 150 2.63 2.02 -9.37
C ILE A 150 3.95 1.82 -10.13
N THR A 151 4.15 0.63 -10.70
CA THR A 151 5.27 0.38 -11.62
C THR A 151 5.11 1.19 -12.91
N LYS A 152 3.88 1.35 -13.41
CA LYS A 152 3.61 2.17 -14.61
C LYS A 152 3.84 3.66 -14.35
N SER A 153 3.41 4.19 -13.20
CA SER A 153 3.59 5.61 -12.87
C SER A 153 5.06 5.98 -12.67
N SER A 154 5.84 5.11 -12.01
CA SER A 154 7.27 5.34 -11.81
C SER A 154 8.07 5.38 -13.11
N HIS A 155 7.68 4.65 -14.16
CA HIS A 155 8.34 4.72 -15.47
C HIS A 155 8.11 6.03 -16.23
N GLN A 156 6.98 6.72 -16.03
CA GLN A 156 6.68 7.98 -16.72
C GLN A 156 7.48 9.17 -16.19
N SER A 157 7.91 9.11 -14.92
CA SER A 157 8.72 10.17 -14.28
C SER A 157 10.18 10.19 -14.71
N TYR A 158 10.70 9.15 -15.39
CA TYR A 158 12.07 9.10 -15.91
C TYR A 158 12.20 9.48 -17.39
N THR A 159 11.08 9.73 -18.09
CA THR A 159 11.04 10.06 -19.52
C THR A 159 10.63 11.51 -19.81
N ALA A 160 10.51 12.35 -18.78
CA ALA A 160 10.24 13.78 -18.87
C ALA A 160 11.42 14.57 -18.32
#